data_AF-A0A954RY31-F1
#
_entry.id   AF-A0A954RY31-F1
#
_cell.length_a   1.000
_cell.length_b   1.000
_cell.length_c   1.000
_cell.angle_alpha   90.00
_cell.angle_beta   90.00
_cell.angle_gamma   90.00
#
_symmetry.space_group_name_H-M   'P 1'
#
loop_
_entity.id
_entity.type
_entity.pdbx_description
1 polymer ?
#
loop_
_entity_poly.entity_id
_entity_poly.type
_entity_poly.pdbx_seq_one_letter_code
_entity_poly.pdbx_strand_id
1 'polypeptide(L)'
;MSRLVRVSMFVMAITLAIAPAPLRANEPLRFAPQRADSTTTAETCLAIAWTAAAGEPRRTEHVLHGMTHAWDVAPNQDQIAAAATRIGFDATWRSAPRGAAQLLLDELRAPTRQGSRSAMVELSRDHWRLVWFEPTDKTWKLLDPLSANVSSIDLQWLERHWLTASPSGESTRVWLSLTAPVKPAPAPQLTAHSRHEYLRKIGELRGRIRSRLVDADDPASPQPADFTILVERPFVVIGDMSESATRRWAEGTIRWAVAKMKAAYFANDPDRVLEIWLFDGKASYSRNVERLFGRAPTTPYGYYSPRNGALVMNIQTGGGTLVHELLHPMMERNFPACPSWFNEGLASLYEQCQERDGKIWGLTNWRLAGLQRAINADGVPTFRQLCETTTSEFYDDHAGVHYAQARYLCYYLQERGKLQAYYHAFRKNADRDPSGYRTLQKLLDTDDMAKFQQQWEQRVLELRYP
;
A
#
# COMPACT_ATOMS: atom_id res chain seq x y z
N MET A 1 25.87 -1.91 -27.80
CA MET A 1 24.75 -2.21 -26.88
C MET A 1 24.96 -3.59 -26.31
N SER A 2 25.24 -3.70 -25.00
CA SER A 2 25.69 -4.93 -24.34
C SER A 2 24.53 -5.89 -24.07
N ARG A 3 24.84 -7.20 -24.07
CA ARG A 3 23.92 -8.33 -23.86
C ARG A 3 23.05 -8.23 -22.59
N LEU A 4 23.42 -7.42 -21.59
CA LEU A 4 22.62 -7.19 -20.37
C LEU A 4 21.23 -6.59 -20.64
N VAL A 5 21.08 -5.77 -21.69
CA VAL A 5 19.80 -5.08 -21.95
C VAL A 5 18.72 -6.02 -22.50
N ARG A 6 19.10 -7.18 -23.08
CA ARG A 6 18.13 -8.14 -23.64
C ARG A 6 17.52 -9.09 -22.59
N VAL A 7 18.18 -9.33 -21.46
CA VAL A 7 17.67 -10.23 -20.41
C VAL A 7 16.58 -9.55 -19.57
N SER A 8 16.70 -8.25 -19.29
CA SER A 8 15.64 -7.51 -18.56
C SER A 8 14.32 -7.41 -19.33
N MET A 9 14.35 -7.45 -20.67
CA MET A 9 13.13 -7.45 -21.49
C MET A 9 12.46 -8.82 -21.59
N PHE A 10 13.21 -9.93 -21.40
CA PHE A 10 12.64 -11.28 -21.50
C PHE A 10 11.91 -11.72 -20.22
N VAL A 11 12.26 -11.14 -19.07
CA VAL A 11 11.60 -11.42 -17.77
C VAL A 11 10.23 -10.75 -17.63
N MET A 12 9.92 -9.76 -18.48
CA MET A 12 8.68 -8.97 -18.36
C MET A 12 7.49 -9.53 -19.16
N ALA A 13 7.66 -10.63 -19.91
CA ALA A 13 6.68 -11.07 -20.92
C ALA A 13 5.82 -12.29 -20.56
N ILE A 14 5.95 -12.91 -19.37
CA ILE A 14 5.11 -14.05 -18.97
C ILE A 14 4.16 -13.62 -17.85
N THR A 15 3.18 -12.79 -18.19
CA THR A 15 2.01 -12.54 -17.34
C THR A 15 0.84 -12.09 -18.21
N LEU A 16 0.34 -12.93 -19.11
CA LEU A 16 -0.94 -12.67 -19.80
C LEU A 16 -1.54 -13.92 -20.45
N ALA A 17 -2.88 -14.01 -20.37
CA ALA A 17 -3.82 -15.08 -20.76
C ALA A 17 -3.98 -16.19 -19.69
N ILE A 18 -5.16 -16.51 -19.12
CA ILE A 18 -6.51 -16.73 -19.67
C ILE A 18 -7.60 -16.48 -18.57
N ALA A 19 -8.83 -16.11 -18.95
CA ALA A 19 -9.98 -15.74 -18.10
C ALA A 19 -10.81 -16.95 -17.52
N PRO A 20 -11.74 -16.76 -16.54
CA PRO A 20 -12.12 -17.77 -15.54
C PRO A 20 -13.56 -18.34 -15.62
N ALA A 21 -13.88 -19.36 -14.79
CA ALA A 21 -15.26 -19.75 -14.40
C ALA A 21 -15.31 -20.33 -12.95
N PRO A 22 -16.48 -20.29 -12.25
CA PRO A 22 -16.55 -20.12 -10.77
C PRO A 22 -16.97 -21.40 -10.01
N LEU A 23 -16.81 -21.43 -8.67
CA LEU A 23 -17.73 -22.14 -7.72
C LEU A 23 -17.51 -21.84 -6.22
N ARG A 24 -18.55 -22.13 -5.43
CA ARG A 24 -19.02 -21.57 -4.13
C ARG A 24 -18.35 -22.05 -2.81
N ALA A 25 -18.29 -21.11 -1.85
CA ALA A 25 -18.55 -21.09 -0.38
C ALA A 25 -18.44 -22.34 0.54
N ASN A 26 -17.79 -22.19 1.72
CA ASN A 26 -18.45 -22.18 3.05
C ASN A 26 -17.50 -21.97 4.28
N GLU A 27 -17.97 -21.10 5.19
CA GLU A 27 -17.75 -20.86 6.65
C GLU A 27 -16.34 -20.66 7.32
N PRO A 28 -16.18 -19.63 8.21
CA PRO A 28 -14.94 -19.39 8.96
C PRO A 28 -14.98 -19.90 10.43
N LEU A 29 -13.90 -20.55 10.86
CA LEU A 29 -13.60 -20.87 12.26
C LEU A 29 -12.79 -19.74 12.93
N ARG A 30 -13.17 -19.35 14.15
CA ARG A 30 -12.52 -18.30 14.97
C ARG A 30 -11.41 -18.89 15.86
N PHE A 31 -10.26 -18.22 15.96
CA PHE A 31 -9.27 -18.41 17.03
C PHE A 31 -8.70 -17.06 17.51
N ALA A 32 -8.36 -16.99 18.80
CA ALA A 32 -7.82 -15.81 19.50
C ALA A 32 -6.28 -15.71 19.36
N PRO A 33 -5.68 -14.51 19.34
CA PRO A 33 -4.25 -14.35 19.06
C PRO A 33 -3.37 -14.34 20.32
N GLN A 34 -2.25 -15.07 20.27
CA GLN A 34 -1.02 -14.78 21.01
C GLN A 34 0.14 -14.56 20.03
N ARG A 35 1.08 -13.67 20.40
CA ARG A 35 2.15 -13.07 19.57
C ARG A 35 3.10 -14.12 18.96
N ALA A 36 3.56 -13.88 17.73
CA ALA A 36 4.63 -14.64 17.06
C ALA A 36 5.74 -13.71 16.50
N ASP A 37 6.99 -14.18 16.56
CA ASP A 37 8.22 -13.56 16.04
C ASP A 37 8.53 -13.97 14.59
N SER A 38 9.39 -13.20 13.90
CA SER A 38 9.75 -13.26 12.47
C SER A 38 10.39 -14.57 11.94
N THR A 39 10.55 -15.58 12.80
CA THR A 39 11.24 -16.85 12.51
C THR A 39 10.40 -17.80 11.64
N THR A 40 9.07 -17.67 11.68
CA THR A 40 8.15 -18.71 11.19
C THR A 40 7.79 -18.59 9.70
N THR A 41 7.99 -17.41 9.10
CA THR A 41 7.60 -17.15 7.70
C THR A 41 8.50 -17.85 6.68
N ALA A 42 9.82 -17.89 6.92
CA ALA A 42 10.78 -18.52 6.03
C ALA A 42 10.66 -20.06 6.03
N GLU A 43 10.46 -20.65 7.21
CA GLU A 43 10.24 -22.09 7.38
C GLU A 43 8.95 -22.56 6.70
N THR A 44 7.90 -21.72 6.74
CA THR A 44 6.61 -21.97 6.08
C THR A 44 6.72 -21.90 4.55
N CYS A 45 7.42 -20.89 4.00
CA CYS A 45 7.64 -20.79 2.56
C CYS A 45 8.47 -21.96 1.99
N LEU A 46 9.46 -22.45 2.75
CA LEU A 46 10.28 -23.60 2.39
C LEU A 46 9.49 -24.93 2.43
N ALA A 47 8.64 -25.12 3.44
CA ALA A 47 7.75 -26.26 3.52
C ALA A 47 6.73 -26.30 2.35
N ILE A 48 6.18 -25.15 1.96
CA ILE A 48 5.22 -25.04 0.85
C ILE A 48 5.91 -25.29 -0.50
N ALA A 49 7.10 -24.72 -0.74
CA ALA A 49 7.87 -24.93 -1.96
C ALA A 49 8.30 -26.40 -2.15
N TRP A 50 8.61 -27.11 -1.06
CA TRP A 50 8.95 -28.53 -1.11
C TRP A 50 7.72 -29.42 -1.38
N THR A 51 6.57 -29.08 -0.78
CA THR A 51 5.29 -29.78 -1.00
C THR A 51 4.84 -29.67 -2.47
N ALA A 52 5.11 -28.53 -3.10
CA ALA A 52 4.89 -28.24 -4.51
C ALA A 52 5.76 -29.08 -5.47
N ALA A 53 6.96 -29.49 -5.04
CA ALA A 53 7.91 -30.28 -5.84
C ALA A 53 7.71 -31.80 -5.70
N ALA A 54 7.08 -32.27 -4.61
CA ALA A 54 6.92 -33.69 -4.29
C ALA A 54 5.60 -34.33 -4.79
N GLY A 55 4.61 -33.54 -5.21
CA GLY A 55 3.32 -33.99 -5.75
C GLY A 55 3.08 -33.47 -7.18
N GLU A 56 2.41 -34.27 -8.01
CA GLU A 56 2.36 -34.17 -9.48
C GLU A 56 2.45 -32.75 -10.12
N PRO A 57 3.23 -32.58 -11.21
CA PRO A 57 3.62 -31.26 -11.76
C PRO A 57 2.50 -30.36 -12.30
N ARG A 58 1.24 -30.84 -12.36
CA ARG A 58 0.15 -30.15 -13.07
C ARG A 58 -0.85 -29.42 -12.16
N ARG A 59 -0.65 -29.40 -10.84
CA ARG A 59 -1.52 -28.66 -9.89
C ARG A 59 -0.83 -27.53 -9.14
N THR A 60 0.46 -27.30 -9.39
CA THR A 60 1.31 -26.41 -8.59
C THR A 60 1.12 -24.92 -8.90
N GLU A 61 0.60 -24.57 -10.08
CA GLU A 61 0.34 -23.17 -10.46
C GLU A 61 -0.80 -22.52 -9.66
N HIS A 62 -1.74 -23.30 -9.13
CA HIS A 62 -2.91 -22.76 -8.44
C HIS A 62 -2.71 -22.47 -6.95
N VAL A 63 -1.65 -23.00 -6.31
CA VAL A 63 -1.44 -22.83 -4.85
C VAL A 63 -0.70 -21.52 -4.52
N LEU A 64 0.18 -21.03 -5.41
CA LEU A 64 1.01 -19.86 -5.13
C LEU A 64 0.33 -18.51 -5.41
N HIS A 65 -0.72 -18.46 -6.23
CA HIS A 65 -1.44 -17.20 -6.51
C HIS A 65 -2.49 -16.85 -5.45
N GLY A 66 -2.92 -17.81 -4.61
CA GLY A 66 -3.93 -17.60 -3.58
C GLY A 66 -3.40 -17.28 -2.17
N MET A 67 -2.09 -17.27 -1.94
CA MET A 67 -1.50 -17.31 -0.59
C MET A 67 -0.78 -16.04 -0.12
N THR A 68 -1.00 -14.89 -0.76
CA THR A 68 -0.49 -13.60 -0.26
C THR A 68 -1.33 -12.98 0.86
N HIS A 69 -2.43 -13.62 1.29
CA HIS A 69 -3.42 -12.98 2.19
C HIS A 69 -3.95 -13.82 3.38
N ALA A 70 -3.28 -14.88 3.82
CA ALA A 70 -3.68 -15.56 5.04
C ALA A 70 -2.48 -15.99 5.88
N TRP A 71 -2.67 -16.08 7.19
CA TRP A 71 -1.80 -16.60 8.26
C TRP A 71 -0.97 -15.56 9.04
N ASP A 72 -1.62 -14.91 10.02
CA ASP A 72 -0.99 -14.19 11.14
C ASP A 72 -0.79 -15.08 12.39
N VAL A 73 -0.94 -16.41 12.25
CA VAL A 73 -0.68 -17.38 13.33
C VAL A 73 0.07 -18.58 12.76
N ALA A 74 1.24 -18.87 13.31
CA ALA A 74 2.01 -20.07 12.98
C ALA A 74 1.27 -21.34 13.42
N PRO A 75 1.15 -22.38 12.58
CA PRO A 75 0.63 -23.67 13.01
C PRO A 75 1.63 -24.32 13.99
N ASN A 76 1.13 -24.92 15.07
CA ASN A 76 1.99 -25.68 15.98
C ASN A 76 2.41 -27.03 15.35
N GLN A 77 3.39 -27.71 15.95
CA GLN A 77 3.93 -28.97 15.42
C GLN A 77 2.85 -30.04 15.18
N ASP A 78 1.80 -30.08 15.99
CA ASP A 78 0.69 -31.03 15.86
C ASP A 78 -0.23 -30.68 14.69
N GLN A 79 -0.44 -29.39 14.39
CA GLN A 79 -1.20 -28.92 13.23
C GLN A 79 -0.45 -29.18 11.92
N ILE A 80 0.88 -29.04 11.93
CA ILE A 80 1.75 -29.37 10.80
C ILE A 80 1.74 -30.89 10.55
N ALA A 81 1.84 -31.70 11.62
CA ALA A 81 1.77 -33.15 11.52
C ALA A 81 0.40 -33.64 11.03
N ALA A 82 -0.71 -33.08 11.55
CA ALA A 82 -2.07 -33.43 11.12
C ALA A 82 -2.35 -33.02 9.67
N ALA A 83 -1.78 -31.89 9.21
CA ALA A 83 -1.85 -31.48 7.82
C ALA A 83 -1.07 -32.43 6.90
N ALA A 84 0.15 -32.84 7.30
CA ALA A 84 0.98 -33.80 6.57
C ALA A 84 0.34 -35.20 6.48
N THR A 85 -0.28 -35.70 7.55
CA THR A 85 -1.00 -36.99 7.54
C THR A 85 -2.25 -36.95 6.66
N ARG A 86 -2.97 -35.81 6.59
CA ARG A 86 -4.17 -35.66 5.73
C ARG A 86 -3.89 -35.68 4.22
N ILE A 87 -2.65 -35.45 3.82
CA ILE A 87 -2.18 -35.44 2.42
C ILE A 87 -1.30 -36.65 2.07
N GLY A 88 -1.25 -37.68 2.94
CA GLY A 88 -0.66 -38.98 2.62
C GLY A 88 0.86 -39.09 2.76
N PHE A 89 1.50 -38.29 3.62
CA PHE A 89 2.93 -38.40 3.91
C PHE A 89 3.26 -39.59 4.83
N ASP A 90 4.25 -40.40 4.44
CA ASP A 90 4.89 -41.43 5.29
C ASP A 90 6.31 -40.98 5.72
N ALA A 91 6.77 -41.52 6.85
CA ALA A 91 7.74 -40.99 7.80
C ALA A 91 9.24 -41.10 7.39
N THR A 92 9.63 -40.64 6.20
CA THR A 92 11.05 -40.66 5.76
C THR A 92 11.80 -39.34 5.90
N TRP A 93 11.18 -38.26 6.38
CA TRP A 93 11.86 -36.97 6.65
C TRP A 93 12.98 -37.03 7.71
N ARG A 94 13.09 -38.13 8.47
CA ARG A 94 14.16 -38.28 9.47
C ARG A 94 15.57 -38.44 8.89
N SER A 95 15.74 -38.62 7.57
CA SER A 95 17.03 -38.88 6.93
C SER A 95 17.65 -37.69 6.16
N ALA A 96 16.93 -36.59 5.94
CA ALA A 96 17.57 -35.38 5.42
C ALA A 96 18.49 -34.79 6.50
N PRO A 97 19.79 -34.54 6.22
CA PRO A 97 20.71 -34.09 7.25
C PRO A 97 20.25 -32.75 7.79
N ARG A 98 19.90 -32.70 9.09
CA ARG A 98 19.48 -31.51 9.84
C ARG A 98 20.35 -30.27 9.59
N GLY A 99 21.61 -30.46 9.17
CA GLY A 99 22.53 -29.38 8.82
C GLY A 99 22.13 -28.57 7.58
N ALA A 100 21.48 -29.16 6.57
CA ALA A 100 21.24 -28.50 5.28
C ALA A 100 20.19 -27.38 5.37
N ALA A 101 19.07 -27.64 6.05
CA ALA A 101 18.02 -26.62 6.28
C ALA A 101 18.52 -25.50 7.21
N GLN A 102 19.34 -25.84 8.21
CA GLN A 102 19.93 -24.85 9.12
C GLN A 102 20.97 -23.97 8.40
N LEU A 103 21.82 -24.54 7.54
CA LEU A 103 22.77 -23.80 6.68
C LEU A 103 22.07 -22.81 5.75
N LEU A 104 20.94 -23.24 5.14
CA LEU A 104 20.13 -22.37 4.31
C LEU A 104 19.56 -21.21 5.12
N LEU A 105 19.00 -21.49 6.30
CA LEU A 105 18.46 -20.47 7.19
C LEU A 105 19.56 -19.52 7.69
N ASP A 106 20.73 -20.03 8.05
CA ASP A 106 21.86 -19.25 8.55
C ASP A 106 22.42 -18.31 7.47
N GLU A 107 22.50 -18.76 6.21
CA GLU A 107 22.90 -17.89 5.09
C GLU A 107 21.85 -16.85 4.71
N LEU A 108 20.56 -17.20 4.81
CA LEU A 108 19.47 -16.23 4.64
C LEU A 108 19.40 -15.24 5.83
N ARG A 109 19.89 -15.63 7.00
CA ARG A 109 19.96 -14.82 8.24
C ARG A 109 21.25 -14.00 8.36
N ALA A 110 22.28 -14.27 7.56
CA ALA A 110 23.55 -13.56 7.62
C ALA A 110 23.33 -12.05 7.37
N PRO A 111 23.79 -11.15 8.27
CA PRO A 111 23.46 -9.73 8.20
C PRO A 111 24.13 -9.07 7.00
N THR A 112 23.36 -8.69 5.98
CA THR A 112 23.83 -7.76 4.95
C THR A 112 23.64 -6.32 5.38
N ARG A 113 24.66 -5.50 5.16
CA ARG A 113 24.64 -4.07 5.51
C ARG A 113 23.77 -3.22 4.57
N GLN A 114 23.16 -3.75 3.51
CA GLN A 114 22.28 -3.00 2.59
C GLN A 114 21.49 -3.92 1.64
N GLY A 115 20.17 -3.74 1.56
CA GLY A 115 19.34 -4.18 0.42
C GLY A 115 18.70 -5.57 0.50
N SER A 116 17.54 -5.71 -0.15
CA SER A 116 16.80 -6.96 -0.35
C SER A 116 17.66 -8.02 -1.03
N ARG A 117 17.64 -9.27 -0.54
CA ARG A 117 18.29 -10.40 -1.20
C ARG A 117 17.24 -11.16 -2.03
N SER A 118 17.55 -11.36 -3.30
CA SER A 118 16.83 -12.32 -4.13
C SER A 118 17.69 -13.55 -4.32
N ALA A 119 17.12 -14.71 -4.03
CA ALA A 119 17.76 -16.00 -4.20
C ALA A 119 16.85 -16.92 -5.00
N MET A 120 17.46 -17.85 -5.70
CA MET A 120 16.77 -18.86 -6.49
C MET A 120 17.08 -20.22 -5.89
N VAL A 121 16.03 -20.99 -5.62
CA VAL A 121 16.14 -22.33 -5.05
C VAL A 121 15.69 -23.33 -6.09
N GLU A 122 16.51 -24.33 -6.37
CA GLU A 122 16.10 -25.53 -7.10
C GLU A 122 15.85 -26.64 -6.08
N LEU A 123 14.69 -27.29 -6.18
CA LEU A 123 14.24 -28.37 -5.33
C LEU A 123 13.97 -29.59 -6.20
N SER A 124 14.48 -30.75 -5.81
CA SER A 124 14.13 -32.04 -6.39
C SER A 124 13.80 -33.03 -5.26
N ARG A 125 13.40 -34.26 -5.61
CA ARG A 125 13.15 -35.31 -4.62
C ARG A 125 14.37 -35.59 -3.72
N ASP A 126 15.57 -35.55 -4.29
CA ASP A 126 16.78 -36.08 -3.63
C ASP A 126 17.84 -35.01 -3.31
N HIS A 127 17.68 -33.78 -3.82
CA HIS A 127 18.60 -32.68 -3.53
C HIS A 127 17.95 -31.30 -3.70
N TRP A 128 18.55 -30.28 -3.09
CA TRP A 128 18.24 -28.88 -3.36
C TRP A 128 19.50 -28.11 -3.70
N ARG A 129 19.39 -26.95 -4.34
CA ARG A 129 20.50 -26.03 -4.58
C ARG A 129 20.02 -24.60 -4.38
N LEU A 130 20.87 -23.76 -3.79
CA LEU A 130 20.60 -22.33 -3.63
C LEU A 130 21.58 -21.55 -4.49
N VAL A 131 21.04 -20.61 -5.28
CA VAL A 131 21.82 -19.63 -6.01
C VAL A 131 21.42 -18.21 -5.61
N TRP A 132 22.39 -17.36 -5.29
CA TRP A 132 22.13 -15.95 -5.00
C TRP A 132 23.25 -15.06 -5.54
N PHE A 133 22.97 -13.78 -5.69
CA PHE A 133 23.99 -12.78 -6.02
C PHE A 133 24.53 -12.16 -4.74
N GLU A 134 25.85 -12.15 -4.57
CA GLU A 134 26.53 -11.50 -3.45
C GLU A 134 26.99 -10.10 -3.86
N PRO A 135 26.37 -9.02 -3.36
CA PRO A 135 26.70 -7.67 -3.80
C PRO A 135 28.10 -7.21 -3.38
N THR A 136 28.64 -7.76 -2.29
CA THR A 136 29.93 -7.33 -1.74
C THR A 136 31.10 -7.67 -2.66
N ASP A 137 31.08 -8.84 -3.28
CA ASP A 137 32.11 -9.28 -4.23
C ASP A 137 31.63 -9.33 -5.69
N LYS A 138 30.35 -9.01 -5.93
CA LYS A 138 29.69 -9.01 -7.23
C LYS A 138 29.73 -10.36 -7.95
N THR A 139 29.72 -11.45 -7.20
CA THR A 139 29.69 -12.82 -7.75
C THR A 139 28.37 -13.51 -7.49
N TRP A 140 28.02 -14.49 -8.33
CA TRP A 140 26.95 -15.41 -8.03
C TRP A 140 27.51 -16.53 -7.15
N LYS A 141 26.74 -16.95 -6.16
CA LYS A 141 27.09 -18.01 -5.23
C LYS A 141 26.15 -19.18 -5.45
N LEU A 142 26.70 -20.39 -5.42
CA LEU A 142 25.98 -21.66 -5.43
C LEU A 142 26.29 -22.39 -4.12
N LEU A 143 25.25 -22.74 -3.38
CA LEU A 143 25.34 -23.70 -2.29
C LEU A 143 24.74 -25.02 -2.77
N ASP A 144 25.60 -26.05 -2.84
CA ASP A 144 25.19 -27.43 -3.07
C ASP A 144 25.30 -28.21 -1.75
N PRO A 145 24.18 -28.64 -1.15
CA PRO A 145 24.16 -29.33 0.14
C PRO A 145 24.86 -30.68 0.12
N LEU A 146 25.05 -31.32 -1.05
CA LEU A 146 25.83 -32.54 -1.16
C LEU A 146 27.33 -32.29 -0.94
N SER A 147 27.79 -31.09 -1.26
CA SER A 147 29.19 -30.67 -1.07
C SER A 147 29.42 -29.88 0.22
N ALA A 148 28.34 -29.39 0.85
CA ALA A 148 28.36 -28.44 1.98
C ALA A 148 29.21 -27.17 1.74
N ASN A 149 29.51 -26.86 0.47
CA ASN A 149 30.40 -25.75 0.10
C ASN A 149 29.63 -24.68 -0.67
N VAL A 150 29.98 -23.43 -0.40
CA VAL A 150 29.57 -22.27 -1.20
C VAL A 150 30.63 -22.03 -2.27
N SER A 151 30.24 -22.16 -3.53
CA SER A 151 31.11 -21.91 -4.68
C SER A 151 30.71 -20.62 -5.38
N SER A 152 31.69 -19.82 -5.78
CA SER A 152 31.43 -18.71 -6.72
C SER A 152 31.22 -19.28 -8.12
N ILE A 153 30.12 -18.92 -8.75
CA ILE A 153 29.77 -19.29 -10.12
C ILE A 153 29.73 -18.02 -10.98
N ASP A 154 30.02 -18.17 -12.27
CA ASP A 154 29.91 -17.08 -13.24
C ASP A 154 28.56 -17.09 -13.96
N LEU A 155 28.28 -16.02 -14.70
CA LEU A 155 27.05 -15.88 -15.48
C LEU A 155 26.93 -16.96 -16.58
N GLN A 156 28.04 -17.43 -17.16
CA GLN A 156 28.00 -18.47 -18.19
C GLN A 156 27.62 -19.83 -17.61
N TRP A 157 28.00 -20.10 -16.36
CA TRP A 157 27.59 -21.28 -15.62
C TRP A 157 26.08 -21.19 -15.31
N LEU A 158 25.64 -20.04 -14.79
CA LEU A 158 24.23 -19.78 -14.48
C LEU A 158 23.33 -19.94 -15.71
N GLU A 159 23.74 -19.39 -16.85
CA GLU A 159 23.03 -19.53 -18.11
C GLU A 159 22.92 -20.99 -18.50
N ARG A 160 24.06 -21.70 -18.62
CA ARG A 160 24.12 -23.09 -19.08
C ARG A 160 23.37 -24.09 -18.19
N HIS A 161 23.44 -23.92 -16.88
CA HIS A 161 22.93 -24.93 -15.93
C HIS A 161 21.59 -24.55 -15.30
N TRP A 162 21.18 -23.28 -15.36
CA TRP A 162 20.04 -22.80 -14.59
C TRP A 162 19.03 -21.96 -15.38
N LEU A 163 19.45 -21.17 -16.36
CA LEU A 163 18.52 -20.37 -17.17
C LEU A 163 18.10 -21.09 -18.45
N THR A 164 18.98 -21.89 -19.06
CA THR A 164 18.71 -22.57 -20.34
C THR A 164 18.50 -24.08 -20.21
N ALA A 165 18.94 -24.69 -19.12
CA ALA A 165 18.65 -26.09 -18.85
C ALA A 165 17.21 -26.20 -18.33
N SER A 166 16.34 -26.90 -19.06
CA SER A 166 15.09 -27.39 -18.45
C SER A 166 15.48 -28.23 -17.24
N PRO A 167 14.86 -28.01 -16.06
CA PRO A 167 15.04 -28.94 -14.97
C PRO A 167 14.77 -30.36 -15.50
N SER A 168 15.59 -31.34 -15.13
CA SER A 168 15.20 -32.74 -15.34
C SER A 168 13.82 -32.92 -14.70
N GLY A 169 12.96 -33.77 -15.27
CA GLY A 169 11.50 -33.82 -14.99
C GLY A 169 11.05 -34.01 -13.53
N GLU A 170 11.96 -33.93 -12.57
CA GLU A 170 11.78 -34.08 -11.13
C GLU A 170 12.28 -32.87 -10.32
N SER A 171 12.74 -31.77 -10.93
CA SER A 171 13.12 -30.53 -10.19
C SER A 171 12.24 -29.31 -10.50
N THR A 172 12.00 -28.50 -9.46
CA THR A 172 11.24 -27.24 -9.49
C THR A 172 12.12 -26.10 -9.03
N ARG A 173 12.06 -24.95 -9.72
CA ARG A 173 12.79 -23.74 -9.35
C ARG A 173 11.85 -22.68 -8.80
N VAL A 174 12.21 -22.10 -7.66
CA VAL A 174 11.43 -21.07 -6.96
C VAL A 174 12.29 -19.84 -6.77
N TRP A 175 11.72 -18.66 -7.03
CA TRP A 175 12.35 -17.38 -6.75
C TRP A 175 11.91 -16.88 -5.38
N LEU A 176 12.87 -16.66 -4.49
CA LEU A 176 12.64 -16.12 -3.17
C LEU A 176 13.19 -14.71 -3.11
N SER A 177 12.32 -13.73 -2.83
CA SER A 177 12.75 -12.37 -2.52
C SER A 177 12.54 -12.13 -1.03
N LEU A 178 13.65 -12.05 -0.29
CA LEU A 178 13.63 -11.69 1.12
C LEU A 178 13.89 -10.19 1.22
N THR A 179 12.81 -9.46 1.51
CA THR A 179 12.91 -8.07 1.96
C THR A 179 13.24 -8.12 3.45
N ALA A 180 14.44 -7.69 3.82
CA ALA A 180 14.72 -7.40 5.22
C ALA A 180 13.70 -6.35 5.68
N PRO A 181 13.05 -6.52 6.85
CA PRO A 181 12.20 -5.47 7.38
C PRO A 181 13.08 -4.22 7.53
N VAL A 182 12.78 -3.18 6.75
CA VAL A 182 13.33 -1.86 6.99
C VAL A 182 12.84 -1.50 8.38
N LYS A 183 13.74 -1.51 9.38
CA LYS A 183 13.44 -0.97 10.70
C LYS A 183 12.91 0.44 10.45
N PRO A 184 11.62 0.72 10.70
CA PRO A 184 11.10 2.07 10.49
C PRO A 184 12.00 3.00 11.29
N ALA A 185 12.42 4.11 10.67
CA ALA A 185 13.15 5.14 11.41
C ALA A 185 12.36 5.40 12.71
N PRO A 186 13.01 5.35 13.89
CA PRO A 186 12.31 5.58 15.13
C PRO A 186 11.59 6.91 15.01
N ALA A 187 10.27 6.90 15.25
CA ALA A 187 9.46 8.09 15.13
C ALA A 187 10.15 9.19 15.97
N PRO A 188 10.44 10.38 15.40
CA PRO A 188 11.31 11.38 16.02
C PRO A 188 10.92 11.61 17.48
N GLN A 189 11.83 11.62 18.46
CA GLN A 189 11.39 11.67 19.88
C GLN A 189 10.60 12.97 20.16
N LEU A 190 9.48 12.87 20.89
CA LEU A 190 8.67 14.03 21.31
C LEU A 190 9.51 14.95 22.20
N THR A 191 9.50 16.25 21.93
CA THR A 191 9.92 17.24 22.93
C THR A 191 8.98 17.15 24.15
N ALA A 192 9.46 17.51 25.35
CA ALA A 192 8.61 17.51 26.55
C ALA A 192 7.32 18.34 26.36
N HIS A 193 7.42 19.46 25.62
CA HIS A 193 6.29 20.32 25.25
C HIS A 193 5.25 19.58 24.39
N SER A 194 5.69 18.91 23.33
CA SER A 194 4.78 18.13 22.47
C SER A 194 4.14 16.96 23.22
N ARG A 195 4.86 16.25 24.09
CA ARG A 195 4.28 15.17 24.92
C ARG A 195 3.14 15.67 25.81
N HIS A 196 3.29 16.83 26.44
CA HIS A 196 2.25 17.43 27.27
C HIS A 196 0.99 17.75 26.45
N GLU A 197 1.16 18.27 25.23
CA GLU A 197 0.04 18.58 24.33
C GLU A 197 -0.79 17.34 23.95
N TYR A 198 -0.13 16.23 23.59
CA TYR A 198 -0.84 14.98 23.26
C TYR A 198 -1.57 14.40 24.48
N LEU A 199 -0.95 14.42 25.67
CA LEU A 199 -1.61 13.95 26.89
C LEU A 199 -2.85 14.77 27.25
N ARG A 200 -2.75 16.11 27.12
CA ARG A 200 -3.88 17.02 27.28
C ARG A 200 -5.00 16.69 26.29
N LYS A 201 -4.65 16.54 25.00
CA LYS A 201 -5.61 16.19 23.93
C LYS A 201 -6.30 14.85 24.20
N ILE A 202 -5.56 13.82 24.64
CA ILE A 202 -6.13 12.52 25.00
C ILE A 202 -7.10 12.65 26.19
N GLY A 203 -6.78 13.47 27.18
CA GLY A 203 -7.67 13.80 28.30
C GLY A 203 -8.99 14.43 27.82
N GLU A 204 -8.90 15.43 26.94
CA GLU A 204 -10.07 16.09 26.31
C GLU A 204 -10.92 15.10 25.51
N LEU A 205 -10.29 14.21 24.74
CA LEU A 205 -10.97 13.19 23.94
C LEU A 205 -11.73 12.20 24.83
N ARG A 206 -11.09 11.68 25.89
CA ARG A 206 -11.75 10.80 26.86
C ARG A 206 -12.95 11.48 27.53
N GLY A 207 -12.83 12.76 27.85
CA GLY A 207 -13.94 13.57 28.35
C GLY A 207 -15.10 13.68 27.36
N ARG A 208 -14.81 13.96 26.08
CA ARG A 208 -15.83 14.03 25.02
C ARG A 208 -16.49 12.69 24.73
N ILE A 209 -15.74 11.60 24.68
CA ILE A 209 -16.30 10.25 24.50
C ILE A 209 -17.31 9.97 25.61
N ARG A 210 -16.91 10.15 26.88
CA ARG A 210 -17.81 9.94 28.04
C ARG A 210 -19.06 10.80 28.03
N SER A 211 -18.95 12.07 27.62
CA SER A 211 -20.05 13.04 27.73
C SER A 211 -20.97 13.09 26.52
N ARG A 212 -20.50 12.65 25.33
CA ARG A 212 -21.28 12.77 24.08
C ARG A 212 -21.57 11.45 23.41
N LEU A 213 -20.68 10.47 23.53
CA LEU A 213 -20.80 9.20 22.79
C LEU A 213 -21.37 8.07 23.64
N VAL A 214 -21.23 8.18 24.96
CA VAL A 214 -21.78 7.23 25.92
C VAL A 214 -23.09 7.79 26.47
N ASP A 215 -24.13 7.01 26.33
CA ASP A 215 -25.42 7.21 26.97
C ASP A 215 -25.51 6.21 28.13
N ALA A 216 -25.60 6.72 29.36
CA ALA A 216 -25.61 5.88 30.56
C ALA A 216 -26.92 5.12 30.73
N ASP A 217 -27.99 5.58 30.08
CA ASP A 217 -29.34 5.02 30.19
C ASP A 217 -29.66 4.06 29.03
N ASP A 218 -28.80 3.99 28.01
CA ASP A 218 -28.90 3.04 26.89
C ASP A 218 -27.85 1.91 27.03
N PRO A 219 -28.24 0.68 27.41
CA PRO A 219 -27.31 -0.45 27.54
C PRO A 219 -26.70 -0.89 26.21
N ALA A 220 -27.23 -0.47 25.06
CA ALA A 220 -26.63 -0.67 23.74
C ALA A 220 -25.65 0.45 23.35
N SER A 221 -25.54 1.50 24.16
CA SER A 221 -24.55 2.57 23.93
C SER A 221 -23.13 2.04 24.11
N PRO A 222 -22.18 2.44 23.24
CA PRO A 222 -20.78 2.11 23.44
C PRO A 222 -20.28 2.66 24.78
N GLN A 223 -19.40 1.92 25.43
CA GLN A 223 -18.68 2.32 26.63
C GLN A 223 -17.43 3.12 26.26
N PRO A 224 -16.89 3.95 27.18
CA PRO A 224 -15.67 4.72 26.88
C PRO A 224 -14.47 3.83 26.56
N ALA A 225 -14.44 2.61 27.11
CA ALA A 225 -13.41 1.62 26.88
C ALA A 225 -13.48 0.97 25.49
N ASP A 226 -14.62 1.11 24.79
CA ASP A 226 -14.79 0.58 23.43
C ASP A 226 -14.07 1.45 22.39
N PHE A 227 -13.66 2.66 22.78
CA PHE A 227 -12.87 3.54 21.94
C PHE A 227 -11.38 3.34 22.18
N THR A 228 -10.69 2.91 21.12
CA THR A 228 -9.23 2.87 21.07
C THR A 228 -8.69 4.26 20.72
N ILE A 229 -7.74 4.77 21.49
CA ILE A 229 -7.05 6.04 21.23
C ILE A 229 -5.55 5.77 21.01
N LEU A 230 -5.04 6.05 19.82
CA LEU A 230 -3.64 5.88 19.43
C LEU A 230 -3.02 7.22 19.01
N VAL A 231 -1.73 7.40 19.29
CA VAL A 231 -0.97 8.58 18.84
C VAL A 231 -0.23 8.22 17.56
N GLU A 232 -0.62 8.83 16.44
CA GLU A 232 0.08 8.76 15.15
C GLU A 232 0.37 10.16 14.66
N ARG A 233 1.50 10.72 15.07
CA ARG A 233 1.80 12.14 14.89
C ARG A 233 1.74 12.57 13.42
N PRO A 234 1.21 13.76 13.12
CA PRO A 234 0.68 14.81 14.03
C PRO A 234 -0.75 14.58 14.54
N PHE A 235 -1.27 13.35 14.45
CA PHE A 235 -2.65 13.00 14.74
C PHE A 235 -2.82 12.23 16.06
N VAL A 236 -4.05 12.25 16.58
CA VAL A 236 -4.57 11.24 17.49
C VAL A 236 -5.67 10.48 16.77
N VAL A 237 -5.52 9.17 16.66
CA VAL A 237 -6.47 8.27 16.00
C VAL A 237 -7.41 7.69 17.05
N ILE A 238 -8.70 7.80 16.80
CA ILE A 238 -9.77 7.31 17.67
C ILE A 238 -10.64 6.35 16.87
N GLY A 239 -10.72 5.09 17.27
CA GLY A 239 -11.55 4.08 16.61
C GLY A 239 -12.48 3.39 17.59
N ASP A 240 -13.68 3.03 17.15
CA ASP A 240 -14.65 2.20 17.87
C ASP A 240 -14.58 0.72 17.44
N MET A 241 -13.53 0.36 16.69
CA MET A 241 -13.13 -1.01 16.42
C MET A 241 -12.23 -1.54 17.55
N SER A 242 -11.91 -2.83 17.50
CA SER A 242 -10.88 -3.41 18.39
C SER A 242 -9.54 -2.65 18.29
N GLU A 243 -8.74 -2.70 19.36
CA GLU A 243 -7.43 -2.03 19.38
C GLU A 243 -6.55 -2.49 18.21
N SER A 244 -6.52 -3.79 17.92
CA SER A 244 -5.73 -4.34 16.83
C SER A 244 -6.19 -3.85 15.46
N ALA A 245 -7.50 -3.72 15.24
CA ALA A 245 -8.05 -3.17 14.01
C ALA A 245 -7.75 -1.68 13.86
N THR A 246 -7.95 -0.90 14.92
CA THR A 246 -7.62 0.53 14.93
C THR A 246 -6.13 0.75 14.70
N ARG A 247 -5.26 -0.08 15.29
CA ARG A 247 -3.81 -0.04 15.09
C ARG A 247 -3.41 -0.36 13.66
N ARG A 248 -4.05 -1.32 12.99
CA ARG A 248 -3.78 -1.60 11.57
C ARG A 248 -4.03 -0.38 10.69
N TRP A 249 -5.11 0.37 10.93
CA TRP A 249 -5.38 1.62 10.20
C TRP A 249 -4.38 2.72 10.52
N ALA A 250 -4.11 2.92 11.81
CA ALA A 250 -3.14 3.89 12.32
C ALA A 250 -1.75 3.69 11.70
N GLU A 251 -1.24 2.46 11.75
CA GLU A 251 0.14 2.16 11.34
C GLU A 251 0.25 1.82 9.85
N GLY A 252 -0.68 1.01 9.34
CA GLY A 252 -0.63 0.48 7.97
C GLY A 252 -1.14 1.44 6.91
N THR A 253 -2.01 2.39 7.28
CA THR A 253 -2.58 3.37 6.32
C THR A 253 -2.17 4.79 6.66
N ILE A 254 -2.48 5.28 7.87
CA ILE A 254 -2.27 6.69 8.24
C ILE A 254 -0.78 7.01 8.26
N ARG A 255 0.01 6.28 9.06
CA ARG A 255 1.47 6.50 9.15
C ARG A 255 2.15 6.35 7.79
N TRP A 256 1.80 5.30 7.04
CA TRP A 256 2.33 5.06 5.70
C TRP A 256 2.03 6.24 4.75
N ALA A 257 0.76 6.61 4.59
CA ALA A 257 0.35 7.64 3.64
C ALA A 257 0.98 9.00 4.00
N VAL A 258 0.95 9.38 5.29
CA VAL A 258 1.54 10.62 5.78
C VAL A 258 3.05 10.65 5.51
N ALA A 259 3.78 9.57 5.79
CA ALA A 259 5.21 9.51 5.53
C ALA A 259 5.54 9.72 4.04
N LYS A 260 4.79 9.06 3.14
CA LYS A 260 5.01 9.18 1.70
C LYS A 260 4.61 10.54 1.14
N MET A 261 3.49 11.10 1.58
CA MET A 261 3.05 12.44 1.16
C MET A 261 4.00 13.54 1.65
N LYS A 262 4.52 13.44 2.89
CA LYS A 262 5.54 14.36 3.39
C LYS A 262 6.82 14.29 2.57
N ALA A 263 7.30 13.09 2.28
CA ALA A 263 8.48 12.90 1.45
C ALA A 263 8.31 13.48 0.03
N ALA A 264 7.08 13.49 -0.51
CA ALA A 264 6.81 13.97 -1.86
C ALA A 264 6.51 15.48 -1.95
N TYR A 265 5.84 16.07 -0.95
CA TYR A 265 5.23 17.41 -1.07
C TYR A 265 5.40 18.31 0.15
N PHE A 266 5.25 17.75 1.36
CA PHE A 266 4.97 18.55 2.56
C PHE A 266 6.16 18.65 3.50
N ALA A 267 6.64 19.87 3.72
CA ALA A 267 7.77 20.14 4.61
C ALA A 267 7.33 20.25 6.08
N ASN A 268 6.11 20.72 6.33
CA ASN A 268 5.60 21.01 7.66
C ASN A 268 4.43 20.08 8.01
N ASP A 269 4.38 19.65 9.27
CA ASP A 269 3.16 19.08 9.86
C ASP A 269 2.15 20.20 10.16
N PRO A 270 0.83 19.89 10.27
CA PRO A 270 -0.18 20.84 10.70
C PRO A 270 0.18 21.43 12.07
N ASP A 271 -0.19 22.69 12.30
CA ASP A 271 0.19 23.45 13.51
C ASP A 271 -0.53 23.03 14.80
N ARG A 272 -1.31 21.96 14.74
CA ARG A 272 -2.15 21.48 15.83
C ARG A 272 -2.28 19.98 15.77
N VAL A 273 -2.49 19.36 16.94
CA VAL A 273 -2.85 17.95 17.02
C VAL A 273 -4.26 17.75 16.46
N LEU A 274 -4.35 17.07 15.33
CA LEU A 274 -5.60 16.76 14.66
C LEU A 274 -6.18 15.42 15.12
N GLU A 275 -7.49 15.30 15.09
CA GLU A 275 -8.21 14.09 15.45
C GLU A 275 -8.55 13.29 14.20
N ILE A 276 -8.38 11.96 14.24
CA ILE A 276 -8.87 11.07 13.19
C ILE A 276 -9.86 10.10 13.83
N TRP A 277 -11.14 10.31 13.57
CA TRP A 277 -12.22 9.44 14.03
C TRP A 277 -12.50 8.36 12.97
N LEU A 278 -12.26 7.11 13.32
CA LEU A 278 -12.47 5.93 12.49
C LEU A 278 -13.67 5.15 13.01
N PHE A 279 -14.85 5.38 12.43
CA PHE A 279 -16.07 4.70 12.84
C PHE A 279 -16.30 3.42 12.02
N ASP A 280 -16.61 2.32 12.71
CA ASP A 280 -16.87 1.01 12.13
C ASP A 280 -18.25 0.93 11.46
N GLY A 281 -18.32 1.54 10.28
CA GLY A 281 -19.46 1.44 9.41
C GLY A 281 -20.45 2.58 9.53
N LYS A 282 -21.41 2.56 8.59
CA LYS A 282 -22.37 3.64 8.37
C LYS A 282 -23.17 3.99 9.63
N ALA A 283 -23.65 2.98 10.36
CA ALA A 283 -24.48 3.20 11.55
C ALA A 283 -23.70 3.91 12.66
N SER A 284 -22.47 3.47 12.92
CA SER A 284 -21.62 4.09 13.93
C SER A 284 -21.19 5.49 13.53
N TYR A 285 -20.78 5.66 12.26
CA TYR A 285 -20.42 6.94 11.68
C TYR A 285 -21.55 7.97 11.80
N SER A 286 -22.75 7.66 11.31
CA SER A 286 -23.88 8.62 11.34
C SER A 286 -24.25 9.03 12.77
N ARG A 287 -24.41 8.05 13.67
CA ARG A 287 -24.79 8.30 15.07
C ARG A 287 -23.74 9.13 15.80
N ASN A 288 -22.46 8.75 15.70
CA ASN A 288 -21.41 9.40 16.47
C ASN A 288 -21.05 10.78 15.91
N VAL A 289 -21.15 11.00 14.59
CA VAL A 289 -20.98 12.33 13.99
C VAL A 289 -22.03 13.30 14.54
N GLU A 290 -23.30 12.89 14.58
CA GLU A 290 -24.38 13.72 15.12
C GLU A 290 -24.16 14.04 16.60
N ARG A 291 -23.84 13.03 17.41
CA ARG A 291 -23.53 13.20 18.84
C ARG A 291 -22.31 14.11 19.09
N LEU A 292 -21.26 14.00 18.28
CA LEU A 292 -20.04 14.80 18.45
C LEU A 292 -20.20 16.24 17.98
N PHE A 293 -20.85 16.44 16.84
CA PHE A 293 -20.80 17.72 16.10
C PHE A 293 -22.16 18.40 15.97
N GLY A 294 -23.23 17.81 16.51
CA GLY A 294 -24.58 18.37 16.56
C GLY A 294 -25.29 18.43 15.21
N ARG A 295 -24.81 17.67 14.21
CA ARG A 295 -25.41 17.58 12.88
C ARG A 295 -25.10 16.24 12.24
N ALA A 296 -26.04 15.71 11.48
CA ALA A 296 -25.80 14.53 10.65
C ALA A 296 -24.65 14.78 9.65
N PRO A 297 -23.89 13.75 9.28
CA PRO A 297 -22.87 13.88 8.24
C PRO A 297 -23.52 14.21 6.89
N THR A 298 -22.86 15.09 6.13
CA THR A 298 -23.30 15.45 4.77
C THR A 298 -22.81 14.48 3.71
N THR A 299 -21.84 13.62 4.03
CA THR A 299 -21.30 12.58 3.14
C THR A 299 -21.35 11.22 3.86
N PRO A 300 -21.58 10.10 3.15
CA PRO A 300 -21.58 8.77 3.74
C PRO A 300 -20.17 8.16 3.94
N TYR A 301 -19.13 8.84 3.45
CA TYR A 301 -17.76 8.31 3.36
C TYR A 301 -16.85 8.85 4.46
N GLY A 302 -16.85 10.16 4.62
CA GLY A 302 -15.97 10.87 5.54
C GLY A 302 -15.70 12.27 5.05
N TYR A 303 -15.00 13.05 5.88
CA TYR A 303 -14.61 14.42 5.59
C TYR A 303 -13.55 14.93 6.56
N TYR A 304 -12.72 15.87 6.10
CA TYR A 304 -11.93 16.76 6.94
C TYR A 304 -12.75 17.98 7.36
N SER A 305 -12.68 18.32 8.65
CA SER A 305 -13.30 19.51 9.23
C SER A 305 -12.22 20.44 9.81
N PRO A 306 -11.83 21.50 9.07
CA PRO A 306 -10.89 22.50 9.59
C PRO A 306 -11.39 23.17 10.86
N ARG A 307 -12.71 23.41 10.96
CA ARG A 307 -13.36 24.02 12.14
C ARG A 307 -13.17 23.17 13.40
N ASN A 308 -13.36 21.87 13.28
CA ASN A 308 -13.27 20.95 14.41
C ASN A 308 -11.85 20.38 14.61
N GLY A 309 -10.94 20.60 13.66
CA GLY A 309 -9.61 20.00 13.67
C GLY A 309 -9.66 18.47 13.61
N ALA A 310 -10.60 17.92 12.84
CA ALA A 310 -10.90 16.51 12.83
C ALA A 310 -11.12 15.96 11.41
N LEU A 311 -10.57 14.79 11.14
CA LEU A 311 -10.94 13.92 10.03
C LEU A 311 -11.91 12.89 10.60
N VAL A 312 -13.05 12.71 9.94
CA VAL A 312 -14.11 11.83 10.43
C VAL A 312 -14.49 10.86 9.34
N MET A 313 -14.33 9.57 9.60
CA MET A 313 -14.36 8.53 8.57
C MET A 313 -15.38 7.45 8.89
N ASN A 314 -16.16 7.08 7.90
CA ASN A 314 -16.78 5.76 7.83
C ASN A 314 -15.74 4.79 7.26
N ILE A 315 -15.05 4.04 8.10
CA ILE A 315 -13.87 3.30 7.65
C ILE A 315 -14.20 2.12 6.72
N GLN A 316 -15.46 1.65 6.73
CA GLN A 316 -15.94 0.58 5.85
C GLN A 316 -16.02 1.01 4.38
N THR A 317 -15.99 2.31 4.07
CA THR A 317 -15.91 2.79 2.67
C THR A 317 -14.49 2.69 2.10
N GLY A 318 -13.54 2.21 2.91
CA GLY A 318 -12.18 1.86 2.48
C GLY A 318 -11.14 2.95 2.77
N GLY A 319 -9.87 2.54 2.74
CA GLY A 319 -8.73 3.40 3.04
C GLY A 319 -8.52 4.56 2.07
N GLY A 320 -9.05 4.46 0.85
CA GLY A 320 -8.94 5.51 -0.17
C GLY A 320 -9.48 6.86 0.28
N THR A 321 -10.67 6.85 0.89
CA THR A 321 -11.27 8.10 1.42
C THR A 321 -10.41 8.66 2.56
N LEU A 322 -9.88 7.81 3.43
CA LEU A 322 -8.99 8.26 4.51
C LEU A 322 -7.70 8.91 3.96
N VAL A 323 -7.08 8.32 2.93
CA VAL A 323 -5.88 8.89 2.30
C VAL A 323 -6.17 10.22 1.62
N HIS A 324 -7.33 10.35 0.97
CA HIS A 324 -7.82 11.61 0.41
C HIS A 324 -7.88 12.69 1.50
N GLU A 325 -8.58 12.42 2.60
CA GLU A 325 -8.78 13.40 3.67
C GLU A 325 -7.49 13.75 4.43
N LEU A 326 -6.54 12.81 4.54
CA LEU A 326 -5.23 13.05 5.16
C LEU A 326 -4.40 14.10 4.41
N LEU A 327 -4.65 14.30 3.12
CA LEU A 327 -3.93 15.26 2.31
C LEU A 327 -4.29 16.70 2.68
N HIS A 328 -5.57 16.99 2.91
CA HIS A 328 -6.06 18.35 3.10
C HIS A 328 -5.41 19.13 4.27
N PRO A 329 -5.29 18.60 5.51
CA PRO A 329 -4.63 19.35 6.57
C PRO A 329 -3.15 19.60 6.30
N MET A 330 -2.49 18.68 5.57
CA MET A 330 -1.10 18.88 5.16
C MET A 330 -1.01 19.96 4.08
N MET A 331 -1.92 19.94 3.11
CA MET A 331 -2.04 20.97 2.07
C MET A 331 -2.33 22.34 2.67
N GLU A 332 -3.31 22.45 3.58
CA GLU A 332 -3.68 23.69 4.27
C GLU A 332 -2.48 24.35 4.93
N ARG A 333 -1.62 23.56 5.59
CA ARG A 333 -0.42 24.09 6.24
C ARG A 333 0.68 24.48 5.25
N ASN A 334 0.88 23.70 4.20
CA ASN A 334 2.04 23.85 3.33
C ASN A 334 1.78 24.74 2.13
N PHE A 335 0.52 24.91 1.73
CA PHE A 335 0.07 25.72 0.61
C PHE A 335 -1.35 26.27 0.88
N PRO A 336 -1.50 27.25 1.81
CA PRO A 336 -2.82 27.77 2.21
C PRO A 336 -3.64 28.38 1.07
N ALA A 337 -2.98 28.89 0.04
CA ALA A 337 -3.61 29.49 -1.14
C ALA A 337 -3.85 28.49 -2.29
N CYS A 338 -3.73 27.18 -2.05
CA CYS A 338 -3.94 26.14 -3.06
C CYS A 338 -5.39 26.17 -3.55
N PRO A 339 -5.66 26.34 -4.86
CA PRO A 339 -7.02 26.35 -5.38
C PRO A 339 -7.66 24.96 -5.32
N SER A 340 -8.99 24.93 -5.29
CA SER A 340 -9.79 23.71 -5.14
C SER A 340 -9.43 22.65 -6.18
N TRP A 341 -9.25 23.03 -7.45
CA TRP A 341 -8.93 22.06 -8.50
C TRP A 341 -7.66 21.25 -8.19
N PHE A 342 -6.62 21.87 -7.64
CA PHE A 342 -5.37 21.16 -7.37
C PHE A 342 -5.39 20.46 -6.02
N ASN A 343 -6.00 21.08 -5.00
CA ASN A 343 -6.19 20.47 -3.68
C ASN A 343 -6.96 19.14 -3.82
N GLU A 344 -8.11 19.18 -4.51
CA GLU A 344 -8.97 18.03 -4.75
C GLU A 344 -8.37 17.09 -5.81
N GLY A 345 -7.69 17.60 -6.82
CA GLY A 345 -7.00 16.79 -7.83
C GLY A 345 -5.90 15.90 -7.23
N LEU A 346 -5.09 16.46 -6.32
CA LEU A 346 -4.03 15.71 -5.64
C LEU A 346 -4.59 14.76 -4.58
N ALA A 347 -5.59 15.21 -3.79
CA ALA A 347 -6.27 14.35 -2.82
C ALA A 347 -6.93 13.15 -3.51
N SER A 348 -7.69 13.44 -4.57
CA SER A 348 -8.37 12.40 -5.34
C SER A 348 -7.38 11.43 -5.95
N LEU A 349 -6.26 11.87 -6.54
CA LEU A 349 -5.23 10.97 -7.10
C LEU A 349 -4.88 9.79 -6.15
N TYR A 350 -4.85 10.03 -4.84
CA TYR A 350 -4.49 9.02 -3.84
C TYR A 350 -5.66 8.25 -3.23
N GLU A 351 -6.91 8.49 -3.66
CA GLU A 351 -8.07 7.64 -3.33
C GLU A 351 -7.86 6.17 -3.73
N GLN A 352 -7.05 5.94 -4.76
CA GLN A 352 -6.57 4.62 -5.11
C GLN A 352 -5.08 4.73 -5.38
N CYS A 353 -4.29 4.18 -4.47
CA CYS A 353 -2.84 4.30 -4.54
C CYS A 353 -2.14 3.06 -3.98
N GLN A 354 -0.86 2.97 -4.31
CA GLN A 354 0.06 1.96 -3.80
C GLN A 354 1.43 2.58 -3.58
N GLU A 355 2.37 1.77 -3.11
CA GLU A 355 3.78 2.12 -3.15
C GLU A 355 4.40 1.71 -4.48
N ARG A 356 5.14 2.62 -5.11
CA ARG A 356 5.97 2.36 -6.30
C ARG A 356 7.31 3.07 -6.13
N ASP A 357 8.40 2.31 -6.17
CA ASP A 357 9.77 2.83 -6.03
C ASP A 357 9.96 3.71 -4.77
N GLY A 358 9.38 3.28 -3.64
CA GLY A 358 9.45 4.02 -2.39
C GLY A 358 8.52 5.24 -2.29
N LYS A 359 7.72 5.53 -3.31
CA LYS A 359 6.82 6.69 -3.39
C LYS A 359 5.36 6.25 -3.34
N ILE A 360 4.48 7.12 -2.82
CA ILE A 360 3.05 6.95 -3.01
C ILE A 360 2.71 7.20 -4.48
N TRP A 361 1.98 6.28 -5.10
CA TRP A 361 1.66 6.29 -6.51
C TRP A 361 0.16 6.10 -6.71
N GLY A 362 -0.50 7.10 -7.29
CA GLY A 362 -1.91 7.02 -7.65
C GLY A 362 -2.13 6.08 -8.84
N LEU A 363 -3.22 5.32 -8.79
CA LEU A 363 -3.67 4.39 -9.83
C LEU A 363 -4.92 4.93 -10.54
N THR A 364 -5.35 4.27 -11.60
CA THR A 364 -6.68 4.50 -12.18
C THR A 364 -7.76 4.09 -11.17
N ASN A 365 -8.90 4.78 -11.15
CA ASN A 365 -10.01 4.47 -10.27
C ASN A 365 -11.37 4.60 -10.96
N TRP A 366 -12.44 4.41 -10.18
CA TRP A 366 -13.84 4.47 -10.63
C TRP A 366 -14.26 5.79 -11.31
N ARG A 367 -13.53 6.91 -11.10
CA ARG A 367 -13.82 8.19 -11.77
C ARG A 367 -13.50 8.14 -13.27
N LEU A 368 -12.65 7.20 -13.71
CA LEU A 368 -12.22 7.09 -15.11
C LEU A 368 -13.40 6.97 -16.07
N ALA A 369 -14.34 6.09 -15.77
CA ALA A 369 -15.46 5.80 -16.66
C ALA A 369 -16.37 7.02 -16.85
N GLY A 370 -16.57 7.81 -15.78
CA GLY A 370 -17.30 9.08 -15.84
C GLY A 370 -16.58 10.10 -16.71
N LEU A 371 -15.27 10.26 -16.52
CA LEU A 371 -14.45 11.16 -17.34
C LEU A 371 -14.44 10.77 -18.81
N GLN A 372 -14.25 9.49 -19.13
CA GLN A 372 -14.25 9.00 -20.52
C GLN A 372 -15.60 9.27 -21.21
N ARG A 373 -16.72 9.11 -20.50
CA ARG A 373 -18.04 9.51 -21.02
C ARG A 373 -18.14 11.01 -21.26
N ALA A 374 -17.64 11.83 -20.34
CA ALA A 374 -17.64 13.29 -20.51
C ALA A 374 -16.77 13.71 -21.70
N ILE A 375 -15.60 13.09 -21.89
CA ILE A 375 -14.72 13.35 -23.05
C ILE A 375 -15.45 13.01 -24.35
N ASN A 376 -16.05 11.83 -24.46
CA ASN A 376 -16.77 11.41 -25.66
C ASN A 376 -18.01 12.25 -25.98
N ALA A 377 -18.52 13.00 -25.00
CA ALA A 377 -19.67 13.88 -25.14
C ALA A 377 -19.28 15.37 -25.26
N ASP A 378 -17.99 15.67 -25.46
CA ASP A 378 -17.43 17.03 -25.51
C ASP A 378 -17.81 17.88 -24.26
N GLY A 379 -17.98 17.23 -23.11
CA GLY A 379 -18.47 17.82 -21.86
C GLY A 379 -17.38 18.15 -20.83
N VAL A 380 -16.10 18.04 -21.21
CA VAL A 380 -14.96 18.36 -20.32
C VAL A 380 -14.56 19.84 -20.51
N PRO A 381 -14.50 20.65 -19.43
CA PRO A 381 -14.09 22.04 -19.57
C PRO A 381 -12.63 22.14 -19.99
N THR A 382 -12.22 23.29 -20.53
CA THR A 382 -10.81 23.51 -20.85
C THR A 382 -9.95 23.49 -19.60
N PHE A 383 -8.67 23.11 -19.70
CA PHE A 383 -7.77 23.21 -18.54
C PHE A 383 -7.65 24.61 -17.96
N ARG A 384 -7.84 25.66 -18.79
CA ARG A 384 -7.91 27.03 -18.28
C ARG A 384 -9.11 27.21 -17.36
N GLN A 385 -10.30 26.85 -17.84
CA GLN A 385 -11.53 26.93 -17.06
C GLN A 385 -11.43 26.13 -15.77
N LEU A 386 -10.94 24.88 -15.83
CA LEU A 386 -10.73 24.05 -14.63
C LEU A 386 -9.79 24.76 -13.62
N CYS A 387 -8.62 25.22 -14.07
CA CYS A 387 -7.64 25.84 -13.19
C CYS A 387 -8.12 27.17 -12.59
N GLU A 388 -8.95 27.91 -13.33
CA GLU A 388 -9.48 29.22 -12.94
C GLU A 388 -10.83 29.14 -12.18
N THR A 389 -11.38 27.93 -11.95
CA THR A 389 -12.58 27.75 -11.12
C THR A 389 -12.40 28.36 -9.73
N THR A 390 -13.42 29.07 -9.28
CA THR A 390 -13.60 29.34 -7.85
C THR A 390 -13.93 28.06 -7.10
N THR A 391 -13.78 28.09 -5.78
CA THR A 391 -14.19 26.98 -4.91
C THR A 391 -15.66 26.59 -5.14
N SER A 392 -16.57 27.56 -5.27
CA SER A 392 -17.99 27.27 -5.49
C SER A 392 -18.22 26.59 -6.84
N GLU A 393 -17.65 27.13 -7.93
CA GLU A 393 -17.79 26.54 -9.27
C GLU A 393 -17.18 25.15 -9.35
N PHE A 394 -16.08 24.90 -8.66
CA PHE A 394 -15.46 23.57 -8.63
C PHE A 394 -16.42 22.53 -8.03
N TYR A 395 -17.07 22.84 -6.91
CA TYR A 395 -17.96 21.92 -6.20
C TYR A 395 -19.40 21.87 -6.76
N ASP A 396 -19.83 22.84 -7.56
CA ASP A 396 -21.17 22.87 -8.18
C ASP A 396 -21.32 21.89 -9.35
N ASP A 397 -20.24 21.18 -9.71
CA ASP A 397 -20.29 20.12 -10.71
C ASP A 397 -20.86 18.80 -10.14
N HIS A 398 -22.17 18.65 -10.29
CA HIS A 398 -22.89 17.44 -9.89
C HIS A 398 -22.52 16.19 -10.70
N ALA A 399 -21.90 16.33 -11.88
CA ALA A 399 -21.46 15.21 -12.69
C ALA A 399 -20.09 14.66 -12.27
N GLY A 400 -19.35 15.39 -11.43
CA GLY A 400 -18.04 14.99 -10.90
C GLY A 400 -16.92 15.01 -11.94
N VAL A 401 -17.13 15.69 -13.06
CA VAL A 401 -16.17 15.93 -14.14
C VAL A 401 -14.97 16.76 -13.67
N HIS A 402 -15.16 17.83 -12.89
CA HIS A 402 -14.09 18.65 -12.33
C HIS A 402 -13.12 17.82 -11.49
N TYR A 403 -13.66 17.02 -10.57
CA TYR A 403 -12.89 16.07 -9.77
C TYR A 403 -12.13 15.08 -10.64
N ALA A 404 -12.81 14.47 -11.62
CA ALA A 404 -12.18 13.47 -12.47
C ALA A 404 -11.09 14.08 -13.37
N GLN A 405 -11.35 15.23 -13.98
CA GLN A 405 -10.39 15.93 -14.83
C GLN A 405 -9.16 16.36 -14.01
N ALA A 406 -9.36 16.97 -12.84
CA ALA A 406 -8.27 17.36 -11.94
C ALA A 406 -7.43 16.16 -11.50
N ARG A 407 -8.09 15.06 -11.07
CA ARG A 407 -7.42 13.80 -10.73
C ARG A 407 -6.55 13.31 -11.88
N TYR A 408 -7.11 13.22 -13.09
CA TYR A 408 -6.43 12.63 -14.23
C TYR A 408 -5.38 13.55 -14.86
N LEU A 409 -5.46 14.86 -14.61
CA LEU A 409 -4.35 15.78 -14.84
C LEU A 409 -3.20 15.50 -13.86
N CYS A 410 -3.47 15.37 -12.56
CA CYS A 410 -2.46 14.98 -11.58
C CYS A 410 -1.86 13.60 -11.89
N TYR A 411 -2.68 12.63 -12.31
CA TYR A 411 -2.24 11.32 -12.77
C TYR A 411 -1.29 11.42 -13.97
N TYR A 412 -1.64 12.22 -14.99
CA TYR A 412 -0.78 12.44 -16.14
C TYR A 412 0.57 13.05 -15.73
N LEU A 413 0.56 14.08 -14.88
CA LEU A 413 1.78 14.69 -14.37
C LEU A 413 2.62 13.69 -13.56
N GLN A 414 1.99 12.79 -12.81
CA GLN A 414 2.66 11.74 -12.05
C GLN A 414 3.38 10.77 -13.01
N GLU A 415 2.66 10.27 -14.02
CA GLU A 415 3.19 9.33 -15.03
C GLU A 415 4.36 9.94 -15.82
N ARG A 416 4.37 11.26 -16.02
CA ARG A 416 5.49 11.99 -16.65
C ARG A 416 6.59 12.40 -15.68
N GLY A 417 6.52 12.04 -14.40
CA GLY A 417 7.49 12.43 -13.38
C GLY A 417 7.50 13.94 -13.06
N LYS A 418 6.45 14.66 -13.44
CA LYS A 418 6.32 16.12 -13.34
C LYS A 418 5.53 16.59 -12.11
N LEU A 419 4.72 15.73 -11.49
CA LEU A 419 3.77 16.15 -10.42
C LEU A 419 4.43 16.83 -9.20
N GLN A 420 5.52 16.28 -8.68
CA GLN A 420 6.22 16.89 -7.53
C GLN A 420 6.85 18.23 -7.89
N ALA A 421 7.47 18.32 -9.07
CA ALA A 421 8.01 19.57 -9.59
C ALA A 421 6.90 20.61 -9.80
N TYR A 422 5.73 20.19 -10.30
CA TYR A 422 4.55 21.05 -10.44
C TYR A 422 4.10 21.63 -9.10
N TYR A 423 3.89 20.77 -8.09
CA TYR A 423 3.49 21.21 -6.75
C TYR A 423 4.44 22.28 -6.20
N HIS A 424 5.76 22.04 -6.24
CA HIS A 424 6.74 22.97 -5.68
C HIS A 424 6.82 24.29 -6.48
N ALA A 425 6.77 24.22 -7.81
CA ALA A 425 6.77 25.40 -8.66
C ALA A 425 5.49 26.23 -8.47
N PHE A 426 4.33 25.57 -8.42
CA PHE A 426 3.04 26.23 -8.27
C PHE A 426 2.97 26.93 -6.91
N ARG A 427 3.27 26.22 -5.82
CA ARG A 427 3.34 26.82 -4.48
C ARG A 427 4.23 28.06 -4.44
N LYS A 428 5.40 28.02 -5.09
CA LYS A 428 6.35 29.14 -5.13
C LYS A 428 5.80 30.35 -5.91
N ASN A 429 4.94 30.12 -6.90
CA ASN A 429 4.47 31.13 -7.84
C ASN A 429 3.02 31.59 -7.58
N ALA A 430 2.35 31.03 -6.57
CA ALA A 430 0.91 31.22 -6.35
C ALA A 430 0.47 32.68 -6.31
N ASP A 431 1.28 33.59 -5.74
CA ASP A 431 0.97 35.03 -5.69
C ASP A 431 0.84 35.68 -7.09
N ARG A 432 1.52 35.13 -8.10
CA ARG A 432 1.55 35.65 -9.48
C ARG A 432 0.74 34.79 -10.46
N ASP A 433 0.40 33.58 -10.06
CA ASP A 433 -0.29 32.58 -10.85
C ASP A 433 -1.21 31.77 -9.92
N PRO A 434 -2.26 32.39 -9.35
CA PRO A 434 -3.09 31.77 -8.30
C PRO A 434 -3.86 30.53 -8.78
N SER A 435 -4.13 30.44 -10.08
CA SER A 435 -4.74 29.24 -10.69
C SER A 435 -3.72 28.13 -10.96
N GLY A 436 -2.43 28.44 -11.00
CA GLY A 436 -1.36 27.50 -11.36
C GLY A 436 -1.31 27.14 -12.85
N TYR A 437 -2.13 27.78 -13.67
CA TYR A 437 -2.26 27.49 -15.09
C TYR A 437 -0.99 27.86 -15.86
N ARG A 438 -0.38 29.03 -15.58
CA ARG A 438 0.86 29.44 -16.27
C ARG A 438 2.04 28.55 -15.85
N THR A 439 2.04 28.13 -14.60
CA THR A 439 3.02 27.17 -14.07
C THR A 439 2.87 25.82 -14.77
N LEU A 440 1.64 25.40 -15.05
CA LEU A 440 1.35 24.16 -15.76
C LEU A 440 1.85 24.22 -17.20
N GLN A 441 1.55 25.32 -17.93
CA GLN A 441 2.05 25.57 -19.29
C GLN A 441 3.58 25.46 -19.35
N LYS A 442 4.28 26.18 -18.46
CA LYS A 442 5.74 26.17 -18.38
C LYS A 442 6.30 24.78 -18.10
N LEU A 443 5.68 24.03 -17.19
CA LEU A 443 6.14 22.70 -16.84
C LEU A 443 5.89 21.69 -17.97
N LEU A 444 4.80 21.85 -18.71
CA LEU A 444 4.46 21.03 -19.87
C LEU A 444 5.25 21.39 -21.13
N ASP A 445 5.90 22.56 -21.14
CA ASP A 445 6.62 23.12 -22.30
C ASP A 445 5.68 23.31 -23.50
N THR A 446 4.51 23.93 -23.25
CA THR A 446 3.52 24.21 -24.30
C THR A 446 2.74 25.49 -24.00
N ASP A 447 2.60 26.33 -25.02
CA ASP A 447 1.65 27.45 -25.01
C ASP A 447 0.29 27.04 -25.59
N ASP A 448 0.25 25.96 -26.39
CA ASP A 448 -0.97 25.41 -26.99
C ASP A 448 -1.61 24.37 -26.06
N MET A 449 -2.33 24.88 -25.06
CA MET A 449 -3.04 24.04 -24.09
C MET A 449 -4.26 23.33 -24.69
N ALA A 450 -4.82 23.83 -25.79
CA ALA A 450 -5.93 23.16 -26.47
C ALA A 450 -5.44 21.87 -27.16
N LYS A 451 -4.31 21.94 -27.86
CA LYS A 451 -3.66 20.76 -28.42
C LYS A 451 -3.19 19.78 -27.35
N PHE A 452 -2.62 20.30 -26.25
CA PHE A 452 -2.29 19.45 -25.11
C PHE A 452 -3.52 18.73 -24.56
N GLN A 453 -4.64 19.44 -24.39
CA GLN A 453 -5.88 18.85 -23.89
C GLN A 453 -6.38 17.73 -24.79
N GLN A 454 -6.42 17.93 -26.11
CA GLN A 454 -6.80 16.88 -27.05
C GLN A 454 -5.90 15.64 -26.91
N GLN A 455 -4.59 15.82 -26.80
CA GLN A 455 -3.65 14.72 -26.60
C GLN A 455 -3.85 14.01 -25.24
N TRP A 456 -4.12 14.78 -24.19
CA TRP A 456 -4.42 14.25 -22.86
C TRP A 456 -5.73 13.47 -22.86
N GLU A 457 -6.78 13.96 -23.53
CA GLU A 457 -8.07 13.28 -23.66
C GLU A 457 -7.92 11.94 -24.38
N GLN A 458 -7.21 11.91 -25.51
CA GLN A 458 -6.89 10.65 -26.21
C GLN A 458 -6.16 9.67 -25.29
N ARG A 459 -5.20 10.16 -24.50
CA ARG A 459 -4.51 9.31 -23.53
C ARG A 459 -5.44 8.79 -22.43
N VAL A 460 -6.37 9.61 -21.93
CA VAL A 460 -7.35 9.19 -20.93
C VAL A 460 -8.31 8.13 -21.48
N LEU A 461 -8.71 8.24 -22.75
CA LEU A 461 -9.56 7.25 -23.43
C LEU A 461 -8.86 5.87 -23.56
N GLU A 462 -7.52 5.83 -23.60
CA GLU A 462 -6.75 4.58 -23.61
C GLU A 462 -6.60 3.93 -22.22
N LEU A 463 -6.80 4.68 -21.14
CA LEU A 463 -6.63 4.16 -19.79
C LEU A 463 -7.69 3.11 -19.46
N ARG A 464 -7.31 2.16 -18.60
CA ARG A 464 -8.20 1.11 -18.11
C ARG A 464 -8.28 1.14 -16.59
N TYR A 465 -9.49 0.93 -16.08
CA TYR A 465 -9.75 0.65 -14.68
C TYR A 465 -10.27 -0.80 -14.62
N PRO A 466 -9.52 -1.73 -14.01
CA PRO A 466 -9.86 -3.15 -14.01
C PRO A 466 -11.11 -3.48 -13.20
#